data_AF-A0A416X089-F1
#
_entry.id   AF-A0A416X089-F1
#
_cell.length_a   1.000
_cell.length_b   1.000
_cell.length_c   1.000
_cell.angle_alpha   90.00
_cell.angle_beta   90.00
_cell.angle_gamma   90.00
#
_symmetry.space_group_name_H-M   'P 1'
#
loop_
_entity.id
_entity.type
_entity.pdbx_description
1 polymer ?
#
loop_
_entity_poly.entity_id
_entity_poly.type
_entity_poly.pdbx_seq_one_letter_code
_entity_poly.pdbx_strand_id
1 'polypeptide(L)' 'MKREINMRSDRNQANQLIENSLKEYKKSVGEVILVSVGPRTTIELPASLTQAEREARIEIYKKLHSSKI' A
#
# COMPACT_ATOMS: atom_id res chain seq x y z
N MET A 1 38.27 0.18 18.63
CA MET A 1 36.87 0.31 19.11
C MET A 1 36.09 1.54 18.59
N LYS A 2 36.57 2.37 17.65
CA LYS A 2 35.77 3.54 17.15
C LYS A 2 34.99 3.29 15.84
N ARG A 3 35.30 2.22 15.09
CA ARG A 3 34.66 1.95 13.78
C ARG A 3 33.32 1.21 13.88
N GLU A 4 33.13 0.39 14.91
CA GLU A 4 31.93 -0.44 15.07
C GLU A 4 30.70 0.37 15.52
N ILE A 5 30.92 1.46 16.26
CA ILE A 5 29.85 2.37 16.70
C ILE A 5 29.24 3.08 15.48
N ASN A 6 30.07 3.46 14.50
CA ASN A 6 29.61 4.17 13.30
C ASN A 6 28.70 3.32 12.42
N MET A 7 29.03 2.04 12.21
CA MET A 7 28.21 1.13 11.39
C MET A 7 26.84 0.80 12.00
N ARG A 8 26.72 0.81 13.34
CA ARG A 8 25.44 0.62 14.02
C ARG A 8 24.54 1.85 13.90
N SER A 9 25.13 3.04 13.97
CA SER A 9 24.42 4.31 13.80
C SER A 9 23.88 4.49 12.38
N ASP A 10 24.69 4.19 11.36
CA ASP A 10 24.29 4.24 9.94
C ASP A 10 23.10 3.33 9.64
N ARG A 11 23.09 2.10 10.19
CA ARG A 11 21.97 1.16 10.04
C ARG A 11 20.69 1.64 10.70
N ASN A 12 20.79 2.24 11.89
CA ASN A 12 19.63 2.83 12.56
C ASN A 12 19.08 4.04 11.81
N GLN A 13 19.96 4.86 11.22
CA GLN A 13 19.55 6.01 10.42
C GLN A 13 18.87 5.57 9.11
N ALA A 14 19.38 4.53 8.46
CA ALA A 14 18.73 3.92 7.30
C ALA A 14 17.35 3.31 7.64
N ASN A 15 17.24 2.63 8.78
CA ASN A 15 15.95 2.09 9.25
C ASN A 15 14.95 3.20 9.57
N GLN A 16 15.38 4.29 10.22
CA GLN A 16 14.52 5.45 10.50
C GLN A 16 14.04 6.14 9.22
N LEU A 17 14.89 6.23 8.19
CA LEU A 17 14.51 6.75 6.89
C LEU A 17 13.46 5.86 6.21
N ILE A 18 13.66 4.53 6.23
CA ILE A 18 12.68 3.58 5.70
C ILE A 18 11.35 3.66 6.45
N GLU A 19 11.37 3.71 7.78
CA GLU A 19 10.16 3.85 8.59
C GLU A 19 9.43 5.18 8.35
N ASN A 20 10.17 6.28 8.18
CA ASN A 20 9.58 7.57 7.85
C ASN A 20 9.00 7.57 6.43
N SER A 21 9.70 7.05 5.43
CA SER A 21 9.14 6.90 4.07
C SER A 21 7.91 6.00 4.05
N LEU A 22 7.89 4.92 4.85
CA LEU A 22 6.71 4.07 5.00
C LEU A 22 5.55 4.81 5.68
N LYS A 23 5.83 5.62 6.72
CA LYS A 23 4.80 6.45 7.38
C LYS A 23 4.25 7.54 6.48
N GLU A 24 5.11 8.22 5.72
CA GLU A 24 4.70 9.25 4.77
C GLU A 24 3.93 8.65 3.60
N TYR A 25 4.36 7.49 3.09
CA TYR A 25 3.62 6.73 2.09
C TYR A 25 2.25 6.30 2.62
N LYS A 26 2.18 5.80 3.86
CA LYS A 26 0.91 5.42 4.48
C LYS A 26 -0.01 6.62 4.76
N LYS A 27 0.57 7.81 4.98
CA LYS A 27 -0.17 9.08 5.07
C LYS A 27 -0.64 9.60 3.71
N SER A 28 0.18 9.47 2.67
CA SER A 28 -0.12 9.99 1.33
C SER A 28 -1.08 9.10 0.55
N VAL A 29 -0.97 7.78 0.72
CA VAL A 29 -1.85 6.77 0.13
C VAL A 29 -3.21 6.73 0.84
N GLY A 30 -3.26 7.19 2.09
CA GLY A 30 -4.44 7.08 2.93
C GLY A 30 -4.69 5.63 3.35
N GLU A 31 -5.70 5.43 4.20
CA GLU A 31 -6.18 4.09 4.52
C GLU A 31 -6.63 3.42 3.22
N VAL A 32 -6.16 2.21 2.94
CA VAL A 32 -6.52 1.42 1.75
C VAL A 32 -7.22 0.15 2.22
N ILE A 33 -8.30 -0.20 1.53
CA ILE A 33 -9.11 -1.36 1.82
C ILE A 33 -8.91 -2.37 0.70
N LEU A 34 -8.65 -3.62 1.08
CA LEU A 34 -8.65 -4.75 0.17
C LEU A 34 -10.09 -5.17 -0.09
N VAL A 35 -10.50 -5.13 -1.35
CA VAL A 35 -11.84 -5.54 -1.77
C VAL A 35 -11.71 -6.78 -2.66
N SER A 36 -12.36 -7.85 -2.24
CA SER A 36 -12.43 -9.09 -3.02
C SER A 36 -13.36 -8.90 -4.21
N VAL A 37 -12.82 -9.03 -5.42
CA VAL A 37 -13.58 -8.93 -6.68
C VAL A 37 -13.86 -10.28 -7.32
N GLY A 38 -13.10 -11.30 -6.95
CA GLY A 38 -13.26 -12.68 -7.39
C GLY A 38 -12.77 -13.69 -6.35
N PRO A 39 -12.87 -15.00 -6.62
CA PRO A 39 -12.56 -16.06 -5.66
C PRO A 39 -11.07 -16.12 -5.24
N ARG A 40 -10.17 -15.62 -6.09
CA ARG A 40 -8.72 -15.52 -5.80
C ARG A 40 -8.15 -14.12 -6.05
N THR A 41 -9.01 -13.14 -6.32
CA THR A 41 -8.59 -11.82 -6.80
C THR A 41 -9.11 -10.73 -5.87
N THR A 42 -8.18 -10.01 -5.26
CA THR A 42 -8.41 -8.85 -4.40
C THR A 42 -7.78 -7.61 -5.02
N ILE A 43 -8.44 -6.47 -4.91
CA ILE A 43 -7.91 -5.18 -5.36
C ILE A 43 -7.77 -4.22 -4.17
N GLU A 44 -6.72 -3.40 -4.18
CA GLU A 44 -6.52 -2.35 -3.20
C GLU A 44 -7.22 -1.07 -3.67
N LEU A 45 -8.15 -0.57 -2.85
CA LEU A 45 -8.87 0.67 -3.12
C LEU A 45 -8.73 1.63 -1.94
N PRO A 46 -8.56 2.95 -2.18
CA PRO A 46 -8.54 3.93 -1.10
C PRO A 46 -9.83 3.89 -0.26
N ALA A 47 -9.68 3.92 1.07
CA ALA A 47 -10.78 3.92 2.04
C ALA A 47 -11.51 5.26 2.11
N SER A 48 -10.88 6.32 1.61
CA SER A 48 -11.50 7.62 1.42
C SER A 48 -12.60 7.61 0.35
N LEU A 49 -12.63 6.61 -0.53
CA LEU A 49 -13.67 6.48 -1.55
C LEU A 49 -14.98 5.97 -0.95
N THR A 50 -16.07 6.59 -1.40
CA THR A 50 -17.42 6.14 -1.08
C THR A 50 -17.69 4.76 -1.68
N GLN A 51 -18.69 4.05 -1.14
CA GLN A 51 -19.06 2.72 -1.62
C GLN A 51 -19.42 2.73 -3.12
N ALA A 52 -20.07 3.79 -3.61
CA ALA A 52 -20.45 3.92 -5.02
C ALA A 52 -19.23 4.00 -5.95
N GLU A 53 -18.21 4.79 -5.58
CA GLU A 53 -16.99 4.92 -6.38
C GLU A 53 -16.14 3.63 -6.33
N ARG A 54 -16.18 2.93 -5.19
CA ARG A 54 -15.57 1.62 -5.02
C ARG A 54 -16.19 0.60 -5.97
N GLU A 55 -17.53 0.54 -6.02
CA GLU A 55 -18.27 -0.33 -6.93
C GLU A 55 -18.01 0.01 -8.39
N ALA A 56 -17.98 1.30 -8.76
CA ALA A 56 -17.63 1.73 -10.11
C ALA A 56 -16.23 1.25 -10.52
N ARG A 57 -15.24 1.33 -9.62
CA ARG A 57 -13.89 0.80 -9.89
C ARG A 57 -13.85 -0.72 -9.99
N ILE A 58 -14.61 -1.43 -9.16
CA ILE A 58 -14.76 -2.89 -9.26
C ILE A 58 -15.38 -3.26 -10.61
N GLU A 59 -16.41 -2.54 -11.06
CA GLU A 59 -17.07 -2.80 -12.33
C GLU A 59 -16.14 -2.50 -13.52
N ILE A 60 -15.37 -1.42 -13.46
CA ILE A 60 -14.33 -1.11 -14.46
C ILE A 60 -13.28 -2.22 -14.49
N TYR A 61 -12.79 -2.65 -13.33
CA TYR A 61 -11.85 -3.76 -13.24
C TYR A 61 -12.46 -5.03 -13.85
N LYS A 62 -13.75 -5.29 -13.57
CA LYS A 62 -14.48 -6.43 -14.11
C LYS A 62 -14.61 -6.41 -15.63
N LYS A 63 -14.90 -5.24 -16.19
CA LYS A 63 -14.97 -5.04 -17.65
C LYS A 63 -13.62 -5.24 -18.32
N LEU A 64 -12.56 -4.69 -17.74
CA LEU A 64 -11.20 -4.76 -18.30
C LEU A 64 -10.56 -6.15 -18.18
N HIS A 65 -10.84 -6.85 -17.09
CA HIS A 65 -10.21 -8.12 -16.77
C HIS A 65 -11.17 -9.29 -16.79
N SER A 66 -12.29 -9.19 -17.52
CA SER A 66 -13.37 -10.18 -17.57
C SER A 66 -12.91 -11.63 -17.79
N SER A 67 -11.76 -11.84 -18.44
CA SER A 67 -11.16 -13.16 -18.68
C SER A 67 -10.37 -13.74 -17.49
N LYS A 68 -10.08 -12.96 -16.44
CA LYS A 68 -9.21 -13.33 -15.30
C LYS A 68 -9.95 -13.39 -13.95
N ILE A 69 -11.26 -13.20 -13.97
CA ILE A 69 -12.11 -13.11 -12.76
C ILE A 69 -12.89 -14.40 -12.61
#